data_AF-A0ABD5QJK7-F1
#
_entry.id   AF-A0ABD5QJK7-F1
#
_cell.length_a   1.000
_cell.length_b   1.000
_cell.length_c   1.000
_cell.angle_alpha   90.00
_cell.angle_beta   90.00
_cell.angle_gamma   90.00
#
_symmetry.space_group_name_H-M   'P 1'
#
loop_
_entity.id
_entity.type
_entity.pdbx_description
1 polymer ?
#
loop_
_entity_poly.entity_id
_entity_poly.type
_entity_poly.pdbx_seq_one_letter_code
_entity_poly.pdbx_strand_id
1 'polypeptide(L)'
;MTRETDTDGEGEIGHGDGVAMPEDAELDDLREEIREIDGDIVELIARRTYVADTIAGVKEEEGLPTTDESQETQVMERAGENADRFDVDANLVKAIFRLLIELNKVEQRESR
;
A
#
# COMPACT_ATOMS: atom_id res chain seq x y z
N MET A 1 -51.84 56.93 -21.15
CA MET A 1 -50.38 57.03 -21.34
C MET A 1 -49.87 55.65 -21.70
N THR A 2 -49.07 55.59 -22.75
CA THR A 2 -48.52 54.45 -23.48
C THR A 2 -47.50 53.61 -22.68
N ARG A 3 -47.56 52.27 -22.76
CA ARG A 3 -46.64 51.43 -23.57
C ARG A 3 -46.87 49.94 -23.30
N GLU A 4 -46.88 49.19 -24.40
CA GLU A 4 -46.84 47.74 -24.54
C GLU A 4 -45.40 47.20 -24.36
N THR A 5 -45.23 45.91 -24.71
CA THR A 5 -44.04 45.02 -24.77
C THR A 5 -43.73 44.29 -23.47
N ASP A 6 -43.33 43.02 -23.44
CA ASP A 6 -43.46 41.80 -24.26
C ASP A 6 -42.78 40.70 -23.41
N THR A 7 -42.94 39.45 -23.80
CA THR A 7 -42.36 38.23 -23.19
C THR A 7 -40.82 38.15 -23.24
N ASP A 8 -40.31 37.07 -22.62
CA ASP A 8 -38.94 36.47 -22.66
C ASP A 8 -38.22 36.64 -21.32
N GLY A 9 -37.86 35.58 -20.58
CA GLY A 9 -37.03 34.44 -20.97
C GLY A 9 -35.64 34.65 -20.35
N GLU A 10 -34.95 33.57 -19.94
CA GLU A 10 -33.59 33.54 -19.36
C GLU A 10 -33.56 33.82 -17.83
N GLY A 11 -33.27 32.90 -16.91
CA GLY A 11 -32.32 31.79 -16.96
C GLY A 11 -31.00 32.25 -16.37
N GLU A 12 -30.77 32.06 -15.07
CA GLU A 12 -29.40 31.92 -14.58
C GLU A 12 -29.34 30.98 -13.37
N ILE A 13 -28.63 29.89 -13.64
CA ILE A 13 -28.34 28.75 -12.80
C ILE A 13 -27.17 29.20 -11.94
N GLY A 14 -27.39 29.33 -10.65
CA GLY A 14 -26.33 29.43 -9.65
C GLY A 14 -26.34 28.21 -8.75
N HIS A 15 -26.41 27.00 -9.32
CA HIS A 15 -25.71 25.89 -8.67
C HIS A 15 -24.27 26.34 -8.64
N GLY A 16 -23.85 26.93 -7.52
CA GLY A 16 -22.46 26.91 -7.12
C GLY A 16 -22.11 25.46 -6.91
N ASP A 17 -21.95 24.74 -8.02
CA ASP A 17 -21.07 23.62 -8.15
C ASP A 17 -19.80 24.13 -7.48
N GLY A 18 -19.57 23.66 -6.26
CA GLY A 18 -18.35 23.92 -5.54
C GLY A 18 -17.28 23.25 -6.39
N VAL A 19 -16.80 23.98 -7.39
CA VAL A 19 -15.61 23.65 -8.14
C VAL A 19 -14.56 23.54 -7.05
N ALA A 20 -14.26 22.29 -6.66
CA ALA A 20 -13.15 21.98 -5.81
C ALA A 20 -11.98 22.77 -6.38
N MET A 21 -11.44 23.66 -5.56
CA MET A 21 -10.40 24.57 -6.01
C MET A 21 -9.26 23.71 -6.57
N PRO A 22 -8.59 24.12 -7.65
CA PRO A 22 -7.57 23.31 -8.32
C PRO A 22 -6.37 22.90 -7.43
N GLU A 23 -6.27 23.47 -6.22
CA GLU A 23 -5.32 23.04 -5.18
C GLU A 23 -5.68 21.66 -4.58
N ASP A 24 -6.97 21.30 -4.58
CA ASP A 24 -7.42 19.96 -4.18
C ASP A 24 -7.11 18.92 -5.27
N ALA A 25 -7.14 19.29 -6.56
CA ALA A 25 -6.75 18.37 -7.64
C ALA A 25 -5.27 17.96 -7.52
N GLU A 26 -4.36 18.84 -7.10
CA GLU A 26 -2.95 18.45 -6.89
C GLU A 26 -2.73 17.65 -5.59
N LEU A 27 -3.52 17.88 -4.54
CA LEU A 27 -3.39 17.16 -3.27
C LEU A 27 -4.13 15.82 -3.26
N ASP A 28 -5.32 15.77 -3.86
CA ASP A 28 -6.15 14.58 -3.93
C ASP A 28 -5.58 13.57 -4.92
N ASP A 29 -4.94 14.02 -6.02
CA ASP A 29 -4.19 13.13 -6.92
C ASP A 29 -3.02 12.45 -6.17
N LEU A 30 -2.24 13.20 -5.38
CA LEU A 30 -1.17 12.62 -4.55
C LEU A 30 -1.71 11.65 -3.48
N ARG A 31 -2.90 11.91 -2.95
CA ARG A 31 -3.56 10.99 -2.00
C ARG A 31 -4.12 9.75 -2.69
N GLU A 32 -4.56 9.86 -3.93
CA GLU A 32 -4.94 8.70 -4.76
C GLU A 32 -3.70 7.83 -5.01
N GLU A 33 -2.57 8.44 -5.38
CA GLU A 33 -1.31 7.72 -5.59
C GLU A 33 -0.84 6.99 -4.32
N ILE A 34 -0.91 7.63 -3.14
CA ILE A 34 -0.62 6.95 -1.86
C ILE A 34 -1.57 5.78 -1.62
N ARG A 35 -2.87 5.94 -1.90
CA ARG A 35 -3.86 4.86 -1.73
C ARG A 35 -3.58 3.67 -2.64
N GLU A 36 -3.14 3.93 -3.87
CA GLU A 36 -2.71 2.88 -4.80
C GLU A 36 -1.47 2.16 -4.27
N ILE A 37 -0.45 2.91 -3.84
CA ILE A 37 0.77 2.35 -3.22
C ILE A 37 0.44 1.50 -1.99
N ASP A 38 -0.46 1.97 -1.12
CA ASP A 38 -0.89 1.23 0.06
C ASP A 38 -1.57 -0.10 -0.32
N GLY A 39 -2.40 -0.10 -1.37
CA GLY A 39 -2.99 -1.30 -1.94
C GLY A 39 -1.93 -2.28 -2.45
N ASP A 40 -0.96 -1.78 -3.22
CA ASP A 40 0.15 -2.57 -3.75
C ASP A 40 1.01 -3.17 -2.63
N ILE A 41 1.24 -2.42 -1.54
CA ILE A 41 1.96 -2.93 -0.36
C ILE A 41 1.21 -4.13 0.23
N VAL A 42 -0.11 -4.03 0.41
CA VAL A 42 -0.91 -5.15 0.94
C VAL A 42 -0.86 -6.36 0.02
N GLU A 43 -0.97 -6.17 -1.30
CA GLU A 43 -0.85 -7.25 -2.28
C GLU A 43 0.52 -7.93 -2.22
N LEU A 44 1.60 -7.15 -2.14
CA LEU A 44 2.97 -7.65 -2.03
C LEU A 44 3.18 -8.42 -0.73
N ILE A 45 2.61 -7.96 0.39
CA ILE A 45 2.66 -8.67 1.67
C ILE A 45 1.94 -10.02 1.53
N ALA A 46 0.72 -10.04 1.00
CA ALA A 46 -0.04 -11.28 0.82
C ALA A 46 0.71 -12.29 -0.06
N ARG A 47 1.27 -11.82 -1.18
CA ARG A 47 2.09 -12.65 -2.07
C ARG A 47 3.34 -13.19 -1.36
N ARG A 48 4.02 -12.37 -0.57
CA ARG A 48 5.21 -12.79 0.21
C ARG A 48 4.83 -13.87 1.24
N THR A 49 3.71 -13.71 1.93
CA THR A 49 3.21 -14.69 2.91
C THR A 49 2.89 -16.02 2.23
N TYR A 50 2.19 -16.01 1.09
CA TYR A 50 1.90 -17.22 0.33
C TYR A 50 3.16 -18.00 -0.09
N VAL A 51 4.18 -17.29 -0.59
CA VAL A 51 5.46 -17.93 -0.96
C VAL A 51 6.17 -18.51 0.27
N ALA A 52 6.14 -17.80 1.40
CA ALA A 52 6.73 -18.28 2.64
C ALA A 52 6.03 -19.53 3.20
N ASP A 53 4.71 -19.59 3.10
CA ASP A 53 3.90 -20.77 3.45
C ASP A 53 4.23 -21.96 2.55
N THR A 54 4.30 -21.73 1.24
CA THR A 54 4.71 -22.76 0.26
C THR A 54 6.10 -23.33 0.60
N ILE A 55 7.06 -22.48 0.97
CA ILE A 55 8.40 -22.91 1.40
C ILE A 55 8.32 -23.74 2.69
N ALA A 56 7.45 -23.37 3.63
CA ALA A 56 7.26 -24.13 4.87
C ALA A 56 6.74 -25.55 4.58
N GLY A 57 5.76 -25.69 3.68
CA GLY A 57 5.26 -26.99 3.25
C GLY A 57 6.34 -27.86 2.61
N VAL A 58 7.17 -27.29 1.72
CA VAL A 58 8.33 -28.02 1.15
C VAL A 58 9.31 -28.46 2.23
N LYS A 59 9.62 -27.59 3.21
CA LYS A 59 10.50 -27.94 4.33
C LYS A 59 9.92 -29.07 5.18
N GLU A 60 8.62 -29.09 5.42
CA GLU A 60 7.95 -30.16 6.15
C GLU A 60 8.03 -31.50 5.40
N GLU A 61 7.74 -31.51 4.10
CA GLU A 61 7.84 -32.69 3.24
C GLU A 61 9.27 -33.26 3.22
N GLU A 62 10.29 -32.39 3.24
CA GLU A 62 11.70 -32.76 3.27
C GLU A 62 12.26 -33.04 4.69
N GLY A 63 11.45 -32.88 5.74
CA GLY A 63 11.87 -33.05 7.13
C GLY A 63 12.88 -32.01 7.63
N LEU A 64 12.90 -30.84 6.99
CA LEU A 64 13.77 -29.72 7.35
C LEU A 64 13.16 -28.85 8.46
N PRO A 65 13.99 -28.19 9.29
CA PRO A 65 13.49 -27.23 10.28
C PRO A 65 12.77 -26.05 9.63
N THR A 66 11.62 -25.66 10.18
CA THR A 66 10.87 -24.49 9.72
C THR A 66 11.60 -23.17 10.02
N THR A 67 12.33 -23.11 11.14
CA THR A 67 13.15 -21.94 11.52
C THR A 67 14.49 -21.97 10.78
N ASP A 68 14.86 -20.85 10.17
CA ASP A 68 16.10 -20.69 9.41
C ASP A 68 16.71 -19.31 9.68
N GLU A 69 17.51 -19.23 10.74
CA GLU A 69 18.15 -17.99 11.19
C GLU A 69 19.11 -17.42 10.13
N SER A 70 19.71 -18.28 9.31
CA SER A 70 20.60 -17.87 8.22
C SER A 70 19.82 -17.13 7.13
N GLN A 71 18.63 -17.63 6.81
CA GLN A 71 17.74 -16.99 5.85
C GLN A 71 17.17 -15.67 6.40
N GLU A 72 16.83 -15.62 7.69
CA GLU A 72 16.40 -14.37 8.35
C GLU A 72 17.48 -13.30 8.27
N THR A 73 18.73 -13.66 8.54
CA THR A 73 19.88 -12.75 8.42
C THR A 73 20.01 -12.19 7.00
N GLN A 74 19.94 -13.06 5.99
CA GLN A 74 20.00 -12.64 4.58
C GLN A 74 18.81 -11.77 4.14
N VAL A 75 17.62 -11.99 4.71
CA VAL A 75 16.46 -11.10 4.48
C VAL A 75 16.75 -9.70 5.06
N MET A 76 17.35 -9.63 6.25
CA MET A 76 17.66 -8.37 6.91
C MET A 76 18.82 -7.60 6.26
N GLU A 77 19.81 -8.31 5.69
CA GLU A 77 20.88 -7.70 4.89
C GLU A 77 20.28 -7.05 3.63
N ARG A 78 19.49 -7.80 2.86
CA ARG A 78 18.79 -7.26 1.67
C ARG A 78 17.87 -6.08 2.01
N ALA A 79 17.21 -6.10 3.15
CA ALA A 79 16.38 -4.98 3.61
C ALA A 79 17.22 -3.71 3.84
N GLY A 80 18.43 -3.85 4.39
CA GLY A 80 19.38 -2.74 4.55
C GLY A 80 19.87 -2.22 3.20
N GLU A 81 20.32 -3.10 2.31
CA GLU A 81 20.82 -2.72 0.98
C GLU A 81 19.75 -1.99 0.15
N ASN A 82 18.48 -2.42 0.24
CA ASN A 82 17.39 -1.72 -0.44
C ASN A 82 17.10 -0.37 0.20
N ALA A 83 17.16 -0.25 1.52
CA ALA A 83 16.98 1.03 2.19
C ALA A 83 18.01 2.07 1.73
N ASP A 84 19.29 1.66 1.68
CA ASP A 84 20.38 2.50 1.20
C ASP A 84 20.18 2.91 -0.27
N ARG A 85 19.71 1.97 -1.12
CA ARG A 85 19.45 2.23 -2.54
C ARG A 85 18.35 3.27 -2.79
N PHE A 86 17.34 3.33 -1.93
CA PHE A 86 16.20 4.23 -2.07
C PHE A 86 16.31 5.46 -1.16
N ASP A 87 17.47 5.68 -0.53
CA ASP A 87 17.75 6.81 0.37
C ASP A 87 16.72 6.92 1.53
N VAL A 88 16.30 5.78 2.08
CA VAL A 88 15.39 5.70 3.24
C VAL A 88 16.07 5.15 4.48
N ASP A 89 15.52 5.42 5.67
CA ASP A 89 16.11 4.97 6.93
C ASP A 89 16.16 3.42 7.02
N ALA A 90 17.37 2.87 7.06
CA ALA A 90 17.59 1.44 7.12
C ALA A 90 17.03 0.78 8.38
N ASN A 91 16.95 1.48 9.51
CA ASN A 91 16.37 0.92 10.74
C ASN A 91 14.85 0.77 10.61
N LEU A 92 14.17 1.74 9.99
CA LEU A 92 12.73 1.69 9.71
C LEU A 92 12.39 0.56 8.73
N VAL A 93 13.11 0.46 7.61
CA VAL A 93 12.91 -0.63 6.65
C VAL A 93 13.15 -1.99 7.31
N LYS A 94 14.25 -2.12 8.06
CA LYS A 94 14.52 -3.35 8.83
C LYS A 94 13.42 -3.64 9.87
N ALA A 95 12.79 -2.63 10.47
CA ALA A 95 11.67 -2.85 11.39
C ALA A 95 10.45 -3.45 10.68
N ILE A 96 10.10 -2.95 9.48
CA ILE A 96 9.04 -3.52 8.65
C ILE A 96 9.36 -4.98 8.31
N PHE A 97 10.59 -5.27 7.88
CA PHE A 97 10.99 -6.64 7.55
C PHE A 97 10.95 -7.59 8.75
N ARG A 98 11.25 -7.12 9.96
CA ARG A 98 11.06 -7.92 11.19
C ARG A 98 9.60 -8.30 11.39
N LEU A 99 8.67 -7.36 11.18
CA LEU A 99 7.24 -7.64 11.26
C LEU A 99 6.81 -8.67 10.21
N LEU A 100 7.33 -8.56 8.98
CA LEU A 100 7.02 -9.52 7.91
C LEU A 100 7.60 -10.92 8.16
N ILE A 101 8.73 -11.02 8.85
CA ILE A 101 9.28 -12.32 9.30
C ILE A 101 8.40 -12.89 10.41
N GLU A 102 8.01 -12.07 11.39
CA GLU A 102 7.18 -12.50 12.51
C GLU A 102 5.80 -12.96 12.06
N LEU A 103 5.16 -12.24 11.13
CA LEU A 103 3.88 -12.63 10.53
C LEU A 103 3.93 -14.08 10.02
N ASN A 104 4.97 -14.42 9.24
CA ASN A 104 5.13 -15.78 8.72
C ASN A 104 5.39 -16.81 9.82
N LYS A 105 6.10 -16.46 10.90
CA LYS A 105 6.34 -17.36 12.03
C LYS A 105 5.06 -17.67 12.81
N VAL A 106 4.16 -16.69 12.95
CA VAL A 106 2.87 -16.87 13.62
C VAL A 106 1.98 -17.80 12.79
N GLU A 107 1.82 -17.52 11.50
CA GLU A 107 1.03 -18.37 10.58
C GLU A 107 1.51 -19.83 10.59
N GLN A 108 2.83 -20.06 10.55
CA GLN A 108 3.42 -21.40 10.63
C GLN A 108 3.21 -22.12 11.97
N ARG A 109 2.95 -21.40 13.06
CA ARG A 109 2.63 -21.99 14.37
C ARG A 109 1.16 -22.37 14.46
N GLU A 110 0.29 -21.64 13.78
CA GLU A 110 -1.16 -21.90 13.78
C GLU A 110 -1.56 -23.03 12.81
N SER A 111 -0.77 -23.28 11.76
CA SER A 111 -0.99 -24.37 10.80
C SER A 111 -0.41 -25.73 11.21
N ARG A 112 0.26 -25.81 12.37
CA ARG A 112 0.78 -27.06 12.98
C ARG A 112 -0.20 -27.69 13.96
#